data_AF-A0A838KFJ0-F1
#
_entry.id   AF-A0A838KFJ0-F1
#
_cell.length_a   1.000
_cell.length_b   1.000
_cell.length_c   1.000
_cell.angle_alpha   90.00
_cell.angle_beta   90.00
_cell.angle_gamma   90.00
#
_symmetry.space_group_name_H-M   'P 1'
#
loop_
_entity.id
_entity.type
_entity.pdbx_description
1 polymer ?
#
loop_
_entity_poly.entity_id
_entity_poly.type
_entity_poly.pdbx_seq_one_letter_code
_entity_poly.pdbx_strand_id
1 'polypeptide(L)'
;MRLVLGLLMTVAAFAVAGRRVVYLYRLISSGQPAPGRLEGLGQRARDQLVEVFGQRKLLKWSVPGVAHFFTFWAFVVLAATILEAYGALFDRDFAIPVVGHWRLLGFAEDFFAVAVLVSLGVFAAIRLRNAPARRERASRFYGSHTRAAWLVLFMIFNVVWTLFLYRGAQVNTGVFPFGREAFASHAVAAVLEPLGETTNETLETVGILAQIGVILGFLVLVVYSKHLHIFLAPLNVLTKREPKALGPLLPMLVKGKPIDFADIDELDEDAPLGRGKVEDFTWKGMLDFATCTECGRCQDQCPAWNTGKPLSPKLVIMDLRDHLFAKAPYLLATNGDRPEEGKAVTGIEEDARPITATSK
;
A
#
# COMPACT_ATOMS: atom_id res chain seq x y z
N MET A 1 30.52 7.67 -10.58
CA MET A 1 29.30 7.53 -11.45
C MET A 1 28.10 7.00 -10.66
N ARG A 2 28.20 5.85 -9.97
CA ARG A 2 27.08 5.26 -9.20
C ARG A 2 26.41 6.22 -8.21
N LEU A 3 27.21 6.96 -7.43
CA LEU A 3 26.71 7.92 -6.44
C LEU A 3 25.83 9.01 -7.06
N VAL A 4 26.33 9.68 -8.11
CA VAL A 4 25.61 10.78 -8.78
C VAL A 4 24.30 10.30 -9.37
N LEU A 5 24.31 9.17 -10.08
CA LEU A 5 23.09 8.60 -10.66
C LEU A 5 22.09 8.19 -9.58
N GLY A 6 22.55 7.52 -8.52
CA GLY A 6 21.73 7.14 -7.37
C GLY A 6 21.01 8.35 -6.75
N LEU A 7 21.76 9.39 -6.41
CA LEU A 7 21.21 10.61 -5.80
C LEU A 7 20.26 11.37 -6.72
N LEU A 8 20.55 11.47 -8.02
CA LEU A 8 19.64 12.10 -8.99
C LEU A 8 18.30 11.35 -9.08
N MET A 9 18.33 10.02 -9.14
CA MET A 9 17.11 9.21 -9.10
C MET A 9 16.33 9.45 -7.80
N THR A 10 17.01 9.51 -6.66
CA THR A 10 16.40 9.78 -5.35
C THR A 10 15.68 11.12 -5.36
N VAL A 11 16.35 12.21 -5.74
CA VAL A 11 15.74 13.55 -5.76
C VAL A 11 14.50 13.58 -6.67
N ALA A 12 14.60 13.00 -7.87
CA ALA A 12 13.48 12.95 -8.81
C ALA A 12 12.29 12.17 -8.25
N ALA A 13 12.52 10.97 -7.71
CA ALA A 13 11.46 10.13 -7.17
C ALA A 13 10.80 10.73 -5.93
N PHE A 14 11.59 11.33 -5.01
CA PHE A 14 11.05 11.99 -3.82
C PHE A 14 10.26 13.26 -4.16
N ALA A 15 10.67 14.02 -5.19
CA ALA A 15 9.87 15.16 -5.66
C ALA A 15 8.50 14.72 -6.18
N VAL A 16 8.44 13.69 -7.02
CA VAL A 16 7.19 13.16 -7.58
C VAL A 16 6.31 12.55 -6.48
N ALA A 17 6.88 11.66 -5.66
CA ALA A 17 6.16 10.99 -4.59
C ALA A 17 5.71 11.97 -3.50
N GLY A 18 6.57 12.91 -3.12
CA GLY A 18 6.28 13.95 -2.13
C GLY A 18 5.13 14.85 -2.57
N ARG A 19 5.11 15.29 -3.83
CA ARG A 19 3.97 16.05 -4.39
C ARG A 19 2.67 15.27 -4.26
N ARG A 20 2.68 13.96 -4.56
CA ARG A 20 1.50 13.10 -4.44
C ARG A 20 1.06 12.93 -2.98
N VAL A 21 2.00 12.73 -2.06
CA VAL A 21 1.70 12.61 -0.62
C VAL A 21 1.06 13.89 -0.08
N VAL A 22 1.58 15.07 -0.45
CA VAL A 22 0.98 16.36 -0.06
C VAL A 22 -0.44 16.50 -0.62
N TYR A 23 -0.66 16.13 -1.88
CA TYR A 23 -2.00 16.10 -2.48
C TYR A 23 -2.96 15.18 -1.71
N LEU A 24 -2.53 13.95 -1.38
CA LEU A 24 -3.32 12.99 -0.64
C LEU A 24 -3.64 13.48 0.78
N TYR A 25 -2.65 14.07 1.45
CA TYR A 25 -2.84 14.66 2.77
C TYR A 25 -3.89 15.76 2.73
N ARG A 26 -3.75 16.73 1.82
CA ARG A 26 -4.71 17.83 1.67
C ARG A 26 -6.12 17.31 1.38
N LEU A 27 -6.25 16.37 0.44
CA LEU A 27 -7.53 15.77 0.06
C LEU A 27 -8.18 15.01 1.22
N ILE A 28 -7.43 14.20 1.95
CA ILE A 28 -7.98 13.46 3.10
C ILE A 28 -8.34 14.43 4.22
N SER A 29 -7.53 15.45 4.45
CA SER A 29 -7.75 16.45 5.52
C SER A 29 -8.87 17.44 5.23
N SER A 30 -9.38 17.52 3.99
CA SER A 30 -10.48 18.44 3.64
C SER A 30 -11.85 17.94 4.11
N GLY A 31 -11.95 16.71 4.61
CA GLY A 31 -13.20 16.17 5.14
C GLY A 31 -13.61 16.80 6.47
N GLN A 32 -14.89 16.64 6.82
CA GLN A 32 -15.46 17.14 8.07
C GLN A 32 -14.70 16.65 9.32
N PRO A 33 -14.76 17.39 10.44
CA PRO A 33 -14.17 16.95 11.70
C PRO A 33 -14.69 15.58 12.16
N ALA A 34 -13.78 14.74 12.67
CA ALA A 34 -14.12 13.49 13.34
C ALA A 34 -13.54 13.50 14.77
N PRO A 35 -14.29 14.00 15.76
CA PRO A 35 -13.84 14.04 17.15
C PRO A 35 -13.60 12.63 17.72
N GLY A 36 -12.77 12.52 18.74
CA GLY A 36 -12.49 11.26 19.45
C GLY A 36 -11.58 10.25 18.73
N ARG A 37 -11.13 10.55 17.50
CA ARG A 37 -10.33 9.60 16.69
C ARG A 37 -8.88 9.43 17.13
N LEU A 38 -8.38 10.34 17.96
CA LEU A 38 -7.01 10.30 18.50
C LEU A 38 -6.97 10.10 20.02
N GLU A 39 -8.13 10.00 20.67
CA GLU A 39 -8.22 9.73 22.11
C GLU A 39 -7.81 8.29 22.43
N GLY A 40 -7.27 8.04 23.64
CA GLY A 40 -6.89 6.69 24.07
C GLY A 40 -5.62 6.15 23.42
N LEU A 41 -4.57 6.99 23.31
CA LEU A 41 -3.30 6.66 22.64
C LEU A 41 -2.67 5.33 23.12
N GLY A 42 -2.76 5.00 24.41
CA GLY A 42 -2.20 3.75 24.94
C GLY A 42 -2.86 2.49 24.37
N GLN A 43 -4.20 2.45 24.31
CA GLN A 43 -4.93 1.33 23.71
C GLN A 43 -4.66 1.26 22.20
N ARG A 44 -4.59 2.41 21.52
CA ARG A 44 -4.28 2.48 20.09
C ARG A 44 -2.86 2.00 19.77
N ALA A 45 -1.86 2.30 20.59
CA ALA A 45 -0.51 1.79 20.45
C ALA A 45 -0.47 0.25 20.61
N ARG A 46 -1.21 -0.30 21.58
CA ARG A 46 -1.38 -1.75 21.72
C ARG A 46 -2.05 -2.34 20.49
N ASP A 47 -3.06 -1.68 19.95
CA ASP A 47 -3.75 -2.13 18.74
C ASP A 47 -2.84 -2.10 17.51
N GLN A 48 -1.92 -1.14 17.39
CA GLN A 48 -0.88 -1.15 16.34
C GLN A 48 0.00 -2.40 16.45
N LEU A 49 0.53 -2.68 17.64
CA LEU A 49 1.39 -3.85 17.85
C LEU A 49 0.65 -5.16 17.55
N VAL A 50 -0.59 -5.30 18.02
CA VAL A 50 -1.36 -6.55 17.89
C VAL A 50 -1.96 -6.72 16.49
N GLU A 51 -2.54 -5.65 15.91
CA GLU A 51 -3.27 -5.74 14.65
C GLU A 51 -2.37 -5.55 13.43
N VAL A 52 -1.36 -4.66 13.49
CA VAL A 52 -0.45 -4.38 12.37
C VAL A 52 0.76 -5.30 12.41
N PHE A 53 1.60 -5.23 13.44
CA PHE A 53 2.80 -6.09 13.51
C PHE A 53 2.46 -7.57 13.72
N GLY A 54 1.52 -7.85 14.62
CA GLY A 54 1.04 -9.20 14.87
C GLY A 54 0.14 -9.78 13.78
N GLN A 55 -0.29 -8.97 12.79
CA GLN A 55 -1.17 -9.37 11.69
C GLN A 55 -2.44 -10.14 12.13
N ARG A 56 -2.90 -9.96 13.37
CA ARG A 56 -3.91 -10.80 14.03
C ARG A 56 -5.21 -10.94 13.23
N LYS A 57 -5.66 -9.85 12.61
CA LYS A 57 -6.89 -9.83 11.80
C LYS A 57 -6.72 -10.52 10.45
N LEU A 58 -5.52 -10.52 9.90
CA LEU A 58 -5.22 -11.04 8.57
C LEU A 58 -4.95 -12.55 8.61
N LEU A 59 -4.27 -13.02 9.66
CA LEU A 59 -4.00 -14.44 9.91
C LEU A 59 -5.26 -15.29 10.14
N LYS A 60 -6.41 -14.67 10.43
CA LYS A 60 -7.72 -15.36 10.39
C LYS A 60 -8.06 -15.92 9.02
N TRP A 61 -7.43 -15.41 7.96
CA TRP A 61 -7.59 -15.89 6.60
C TRP A 61 -6.35 -16.67 6.18
N SER A 62 -6.33 -17.96 6.49
CA SER A 62 -5.11 -18.79 6.54
C SER A 62 -4.16 -18.58 5.35
N VAL A 63 -4.54 -18.93 4.12
CA VAL A 63 -3.60 -18.91 2.99
C VAL A 63 -3.20 -17.49 2.57
N PRO A 64 -4.12 -16.55 2.24
CA PRO A 64 -3.71 -15.20 1.85
C PRO A 64 -3.06 -14.44 3.00
N GLY A 65 -3.44 -14.74 4.25
CA GLY A 65 -2.97 -14.06 5.43
C GLY A 65 -1.56 -14.45 5.84
N VAL A 66 -1.19 -15.74 5.74
CA VAL A 66 0.19 -16.18 5.95
C VAL A 66 1.11 -15.62 4.86
N ALA A 67 0.69 -15.63 3.59
CA ALA A 67 1.46 -15.00 2.51
C ALA A 67 1.67 -13.49 2.75
N HIS A 68 0.65 -12.77 3.22
CA HIS A 68 0.81 -11.36 3.59
C HIS A 68 1.67 -11.18 4.83
N PHE A 69 1.64 -12.08 5.81
CA PHE A 69 2.48 -12.00 7.00
C PHE A 69 3.96 -12.01 6.63
N PHE A 70 4.38 -12.97 5.79
CA PHE A 70 5.76 -13.01 5.31
C PHE A 70 6.11 -11.81 4.45
N THR A 71 5.19 -11.37 3.58
CA THR A 71 5.40 -10.18 2.75
C THR A 71 5.58 -8.92 3.62
N PHE A 72 4.76 -8.72 4.65
CA PHE A 72 4.85 -7.60 5.58
C PHE A 72 6.17 -7.60 6.34
N TRP A 73 6.55 -8.73 6.93
CA TRP A 73 7.82 -8.83 7.65
C TRP A 73 9.03 -8.72 6.72
N ALA A 74 8.91 -9.15 5.46
CA ALA A 74 9.93 -8.87 4.45
C ALA A 74 10.09 -7.37 4.21
N PHE A 75 9.02 -6.57 4.10
CA PHE A 75 9.15 -5.11 4.02
C PHE A 75 9.83 -4.49 5.24
N VAL A 76 9.58 -5.04 6.44
CA VAL A 76 10.19 -4.54 7.70
C VAL A 76 11.67 -4.90 7.79
N VAL A 77 12.00 -6.18 7.60
CA VAL A 77 13.38 -6.67 7.71
C VAL A 77 14.24 -6.15 6.55
N LEU A 78 13.73 -6.22 5.32
CA LEU A 78 14.45 -5.77 4.14
C LEU A 78 14.57 -4.25 4.03
N ALA A 79 13.97 -3.48 4.95
CA ALA A 79 14.25 -2.05 5.05
C ALA A 79 15.73 -1.78 5.37
N ALA A 80 16.40 -2.69 6.09
CA ALA A 80 17.84 -2.64 6.33
C ALA A 80 18.64 -2.68 5.01
N THR A 81 18.21 -3.52 4.04
CA THR A 81 18.91 -3.63 2.75
C THR A 81 18.81 -2.36 1.90
N ILE A 82 17.80 -1.53 2.13
CA ILE A 82 17.72 -0.20 1.51
C ILE A 82 18.86 0.68 2.05
N LEU A 83 19.10 0.68 3.36
CA LEU A 83 20.20 1.42 3.97
C LEU A 83 21.55 0.92 3.47
N GLU A 84 21.71 -0.40 3.33
CA GLU A 84 22.92 -1.01 2.77
C GLU A 84 23.15 -0.63 1.31
N ALA A 85 22.12 -0.70 0.46
CA ALA A 85 22.23 -0.31 -0.95
C ALA A 85 22.58 1.17 -1.11
N TYR A 86 22.01 2.05 -0.28
CA TYR A 86 22.38 3.47 -0.26
C TYR A 86 23.79 3.69 0.28
N GLY A 87 24.17 3.00 1.35
CA GLY A 87 25.53 3.07 1.89
C GLY A 87 26.57 2.60 0.88
N ALA A 88 26.26 1.55 0.12
CA ALA A 88 27.06 1.03 -0.99
C ALA A 88 27.30 2.06 -2.12
N LEU A 89 26.48 3.12 -2.22
CA LEU A 89 26.77 4.22 -3.14
C LEU A 89 27.98 5.05 -2.71
N PHE A 90 28.18 5.23 -1.40
CA PHE A 90 29.22 6.06 -0.80
C PHE A 90 30.49 5.26 -0.52
N ASP A 91 30.33 4.07 0.04
CA ASP A 91 31.42 3.20 0.46
C ASP A 91 31.15 1.79 -0.07
N ARG A 92 32.12 1.21 -0.80
CA ARG A 92 31.94 -0.12 -1.42
C ARG A 92 31.80 -1.22 -0.36
N ASP A 93 32.46 -1.05 0.78
CA ASP A 93 32.49 -2.02 1.89
C ASP A 93 31.49 -1.64 2.99
N PHE A 94 30.47 -0.84 2.65
CA PHE A 94 29.51 -0.35 3.61
C PHE A 94 28.77 -1.49 4.32
N ALA A 95 28.79 -1.44 5.65
CA ALA A 95 27.93 -2.24 6.50
C ALA A 95 27.22 -1.31 7.49
N ILE A 96 25.98 -1.62 7.85
CA ILE A 96 25.26 -0.86 8.87
C ILE A 96 26.07 -0.93 10.18
N PRO A 97 26.38 0.21 10.83
CA PRO A 97 27.09 0.19 12.10
C PRO A 97 26.38 -0.70 13.12
N VAL A 98 27.17 -1.42 13.94
CA VAL A 98 26.72 -2.37 14.97
C VAL A 98 26.12 -3.66 14.42
N VAL A 99 25.17 -3.61 13.48
CA VAL A 99 24.36 -4.78 13.07
C VAL A 99 24.72 -5.37 11.70
N GLY A 100 25.45 -4.64 10.86
CA GLY A 100 25.72 -5.00 9.45
C GLY A 100 26.60 -6.23 9.23
N HIS A 101 27.12 -6.84 10.30
CA HIS A 101 27.86 -8.11 10.26
C HIS A 101 27.18 -9.19 11.10
N TRP A 102 25.95 -8.95 11.59
CA TRP A 102 25.24 -9.92 12.41
C TRP A 102 24.74 -11.06 11.55
N ARG A 103 25.14 -12.27 11.92
CA ARG A 103 24.67 -13.51 11.30
C ARG A 103 23.14 -13.59 11.24
N LEU A 104 22.48 -13.15 12.31
CA LEU A 104 21.02 -13.17 12.36
C LEU A 104 20.39 -12.21 11.34
N LEU A 105 21.00 -11.05 11.07
CA LEU A 105 20.49 -10.09 10.11
C LEU A 105 20.62 -10.65 8.68
N GLY A 106 21.83 -11.09 8.30
CA GLY A 106 22.06 -11.69 6.97
C GLY A 106 21.18 -12.92 6.70
N PHE A 107 21.00 -13.80 7.69
CA PHE A 107 20.04 -14.91 7.59
C PHE A 107 18.59 -14.42 7.44
N ALA A 108 18.16 -13.48 8.27
CA ALA A 108 16.78 -13.01 8.28
C ALA A 108 16.42 -12.34 6.94
N GLU A 109 17.30 -11.53 6.39
CA GLU A 109 17.10 -10.87 5.11
C GLU A 109 16.95 -11.89 3.98
N ASP A 110 17.85 -12.84 3.86
CA ASP A 110 17.76 -13.88 2.83
C ASP A 110 16.53 -14.77 3.02
N PHE A 111 16.22 -15.15 4.26
CA PHE A 111 15.01 -15.91 4.59
C PHE A 111 13.75 -15.17 4.15
N PHE A 112 13.61 -13.89 4.51
CA PHE A 112 12.42 -13.12 4.14
C PHE A 112 12.38 -12.76 2.65
N ALA A 113 13.52 -12.56 1.99
CA ALA A 113 13.61 -12.37 0.55
C ALA A 113 13.14 -13.63 -0.21
N VAL A 114 13.52 -14.83 0.23
CA VAL A 114 12.98 -16.09 -0.33
C VAL A 114 11.50 -16.27 0.02
N ALA A 115 11.11 -16.02 1.28
CA ALA A 115 9.72 -16.17 1.73
C ALA A 115 8.75 -15.25 0.97
N VAL A 116 9.19 -14.04 0.58
CA VAL A 116 8.36 -13.14 -0.22
C VAL A 116 8.22 -13.64 -1.66
N LEU A 117 9.25 -14.25 -2.28
CA LEU A 117 9.11 -14.89 -3.60
C LEU A 117 8.09 -16.03 -3.58
N VAL A 118 8.11 -16.86 -2.53
CA VAL A 118 7.09 -17.90 -2.31
C VAL A 118 5.71 -17.27 -2.16
N SER A 119 5.60 -16.20 -1.37
CA SER A 119 4.35 -15.45 -1.17
C SER A 119 3.81 -14.84 -2.47
N LEU A 120 4.69 -14.34 -3.35
CA LEU A 120 4.32 -13.86 -4.69
C LEU A 120 3.72 -14.98 -5.53
N GLY A 121 4.31 -16.17 -5.51
CA GLY A 121 3.76 -17.37 -6.16
C GLY A 121 2.35 -17.71 -5.64
N VAL A 122 2.14 -17.64 -4.31
CA VAL A 122 0.83 -17.84 -3.69
C VAL A 122 -0.17 -16.77 -4.14
N PHE A 123 0.21 -15.49 -4.16
CA PHE A 123 -0.66 -14.41 -4.62
C PHE A 123 -1.01 -14.54 -6.11
N ALA A 124 -0.03 -14.87 -6.95
CA ALA A 124 -0.22 -15.11 -8.37
C ALA A 124 -1.22 -16.27 -8.57
N ALA A 125 -1.04 -17.39 -7.87
CA ALA A 125 -1.95 -18.54 -7.93
C ALA A 125 -3.38 -18.19 -7.50
N ILE A 126 -3.54 -17.46 -6.38
CA ILE A 126 -4.86 -17.00 -5.91
C ILE A 126 -5.51 -16.08 -6.93
N ARG A 127 -4.74 -15.15 -7.52
CA ARG A 127 -5.23 -14.15 -8.46
C ARG A 127 -5.59 -14.75 -9.81
N LEU A 128 -4.84 -15.73 -10.28
CA LEU A 128 -5.20 -16.56 -11.41
C LEU A 128 -6.49 -17.31 -11.09
N ARG A 129 -6.55 -18.14 -10.04
CA ARG A 129 -7.75 -18.94 -9.72
C ARG A 129 -9.03 -18.11 -9.56
N ASN A 130 -8.90 -16.90 -9.02
CA ASN A 130 -10.01 -15.97 -8.80
C ASN A 130 -10.12 -14.88 -9.88
N ALA A 131 -9.58 -15.08 -11.08
CA ALA A 131 -9.59 -14.06 -12.13
C ALA A 131 -11.04 -13.63 -12.48
N PRO A 132 -11.37 -12.32 -12.44
CA PRO A 132 -12.69 -11.82 -12.82
C PRO A 132 -13.09 -12.18 -14.25
N ALA A 133 -12.13 -12.27 -15.18
CA ALA A 133 -12.39 -12.67 -16.56
C ALA A 133 -12.95 -14.10 -16.71
N ARG A 134 -12.78 -14.97 -15.70
CA ARG A 134 -13.27 -16.35 -15.73
C ARG A 134 -14.42 -16.64 -14.78
N ARG A 135 -14.50 -15.89 -13.68
CA ARG A 135 -15.50 -16.10 -12.62
C ARG A 135 -16.54 -15.00 -12.55
N GLU A 136 -16.36 -13.92 -13.31
CA GLU A 136 -17.23 -12.75 -13.32
C GLU A 136 -17.56 -12.30 -11.89
N ARG A 137 -18.84 -12.18 -11.56
CA ARG A 137 -19.34 -11.77 -10.24
C ARG A 137 -18.99 -12.78 -9.13
N ALA A 138 -18.75 -14.05 -9.45
CA ALA A 138 -18.27 -15.04 -8.47
C ALA A 138 -16.78 -14.85 -8.11
N SER A 139 -16.08 -13.90 -8.74
CA SER A 139 -14.76 -13.48 -8.31
C SER A 139 -14.83 -12.51 -7.13
N ARG A 140 -14.06 -12.78 -6.07
CA ARG A 140 -13.77 -11.80 -5.02
C ARG A 140 -13.05 -10.55 -5.52
N PHE A 141 -12.40 -10.61 -6.67
CA PHE A 141 -11.72 -9.50 -7.34
C PHE A 141 -12.59 -8.83 -8.41
N TYR A 142 -13.89 -9.15 -8.49
CA TYR A 142 -14.83 -8.47 -9.38
C TYR A 142 -14.81 -6.95 -9.14
N GLY A 143 -14.70 -6.17 -10.22
CA GLY A 143 -14.58 -4.70 -10.16
C GLY A 143 -13.26 -4.17 -9.59
N SER A 144 -12.29 -5.02 -9.25
CA SER A 144 -10.98 -4.59 -8.74
C SER A 144 -9.99 -4.29 -9.86
N HIS A 145 -9.05 -3.38 -9.61
CA HIS A 145 -7.97 -3.03 -10.53
C HIS A 145 -6.96 -4.19 -10.62
N THR A 146 -7.14 -5.06 -11.62
CA THR A 146 -6.35 -6.30 -11.76
C THR A 146 -4.95 -6.05 -12.31
N ARG A 147 -4.83 -5.19 -13.31
CA ARG A 147 -3.55 -4.80 -13.94
C ARG A 147 -2.59 -4.17 -12.93
N ALA A 148 -3.07 -3.19 -12.17
CA ALA A 148 -2.29 -2.55 -11.11
C ALA A 148 -1.75 -3.56 -10.09
N ALA A 149 -2.53 -4.58 -9.72
CA ALA A 149 -2.08 -5.60 -8.79
C ALA A 149 -1.02 -6.55 -9.38
N TRP A 150 -1.12 -6.91 -10.67
CA TRP A 150 -0.06 -7.68 -11.34
C TRP A 150 1.23 -6.87 -11.46
N LEU A 151 1.12 -5.58 -11.77
CA LEU A 151 2.26 -4.66 -11.80
C LEU A 151 2.94 -4.55 -10.43
N VAL A 152 2.16 -4.48 -9.34
CA VAL A 152 2.71 -4.52 -7.96
C VAL A 152 3.46 -5.83 -7.70
N LEU A 153 2.88 -6.99 -8.04
CA LEU A 153 3.56 -8.28 -7.88
C LEU A 153 4.87 -8.32 -8.65
N PHE A 154 4.87 -7.80 -9.88
CA PHE A 154 6.06 -7.70 -10.72
C PHE A 154 7.11 -6.76 -10.11
N MET A 155 6.71 -5.60 -9.56
CA MET A 155 7.64 -4.69 -8.89
C MET A 155 8.25 -5.28 -7.62
N ILE A 156 7.48 -6.02 -6.81
CA ILE A 156 8.04 -6.71 -5.63
C ILE A 156 9.02 -7.79 -6.07
N PHE A 157 8.71 -8.54 -7.14
CA PHE A 157 9.67 -9.48 -7.73
C PHE A 157 10.95 -8.75 -8.15
N ASN A 158 10.82 -7.59 -8.80
CA ASN A 158 11.96 -6.76 -9.20
C ASN A 158 12.85 -6.40 -8.00
N VAL A 159 12.26 -5.89 -6.92
CA VAL A 159 12.99 -5.52 -5.70
C VAL A 159 13.82 -6.70 -5.15
N VAL A 160 13.30 -7.93 -5.25
CA VAL A 160 13.96 -9.10 -4.65
C VAL A 160 15.04 -9.67 -5.56
N TRP A 161 14.81 -9.78 -6.87
CA TRP A 161 15.85 -10.32 -7.75
C TRP A 161 17.00 -9.34 -7.94
N THR A 162 16.74 -8.01 -8.00
CA THR A 162 17.83 -7.03 -8.05
C THR A 162 18.63 -7.01 -6.75
N LEU A 163 17.98 -7.26 -5.60
CA LEU A 163 18.65 -7.46 -4.31
C LEU A 163 19.64 -8.63 -4.37
N PHE A 164 19.18 -9.80 -4.81
CA PHE A 164 20.05 -10.97 -4.92
C PHE A 164 21.13 -10.81 -5.99
N LEU A 165 20.86 -10.10 -7.08
CA LEU A 165 21.86 -9.82 -8.12
C LEU A 165 23.06 -9.08 -7.52
N TYR A 166 22.84 -7.94 -6.88
CA TYR A 166 23.97 -7.15 -6.37
C TYR A 166 24.64 -7.83 -5.19
N ARG A 167 23.90 -8.51 -4.30
CA ARG A 167 24.49 -9.26 -3.18
C ARG A 167 25.33 -10.44 -3.63
N GLY A 168 24.85 -11.23 -4.60
CA GLY A 168 25.62 -12.33 -5.18
C GLY A 168 26.93 -11.83 -5.82
N ALA A 169 26.87 -10.68 -6.50
CA ALA A 169 28.06 -10.04 -7.03
C ALA A 169 29.00 -9.51 -5.91
N GLN A 170 28.47 -8.96 -4.82
CA GLN A 170 29.27 -8.52 -3.66
C GLN A 170 30.00 -9.69 -2.99
N VAL A 171 29.40 -10.88 -2.95
CA VAL A 171 30.06 -12.09 -2.42
C VAL A 171 31.29 -12.43 -3.25
N ASN A 172 31.14 -12.43 -4.58
CA ASN A 172 32.23 -12.78 -5.51
C ASN A 172 33.32 -11.71 -5.60
N THR A 173 33.03 -10.47 -5.21
CA THR A 173 33.99 -9.35 -5.17
C THR A 173 34.58 -9.13 -3.78
N GLY A 174 34.17 -9.92 -2.79
CA GLY A 174 34.72 -9.88 -1.43
C GLY A 174 34.25 -8.72 -0.55
N VAL A 175 33.25 -7.94 -0.99
CA VAL A 175 32.75 -6.75 -0.28
C VAL A 175 31.41 -6.99 0.43
N PHE A 176 30.87 -8.22 0.35
CA PHE A 176 29.63 -8.59 1.03
C PHE A 176 29.84 -8.74 2.54
N PRO A 177 29.07 -8.04 3.40
CA PRO A 177 29.38 -7.95 4.83
C PRO A 177 28.88 -9.16 5.66
N PHE A 178 28.07 -10.05 5.07
CA PHE A 178 27.50 -11.20 5.78
C PHE A 178 28.19 -12.53 5.45
N GLY A 179 28.17 -13.45 6.41
CA GLY A 179 28.73 -14.79 6.27
C GLY A 179 27.82 -15.75 5.48
N ARG A 180 28.12 -17.05 5.58
CA ARG A 180 27.43 -18.13 4.84
C ARG A 180 25.95 -18.30 5.20
N GLU A 181 25.51 -17.72 6.30
CA GLU A 181 24.12 -17.71 6.73
C GLU A 181 23.18 -16.91 5.82
N ALA A 182 23.72 -15.98 5.01
CA ALA A 182 23.03 -15.39 3.87
C ALA A 182 22.99 -16.38 2.69
N PHE A 183 22.32 -17.51 2.93
CA PHE A 183 22.35 -18.69 2.08
C PHE A 183 21.92 -18.45 0.63
N ALA A 184 20.94 -17.57 0.40
CA ALA A 184 20.39 -17.31 -0.93
C ALA A 184 21.30 -16.37 -1.73
N SER A 185 21.90 -15.38 -1.06
CA SER A 185 22.91 -14.50 -1.63
C SER A 185 24.15 -15.29 -2.07
N HIS A 186 24.62 -16.23 -1.22
CA HIS A 186 25.70 -17.16 -1.59
C HIS A 186 25.31 -18.13 -2.72
N ALA A 187 24.06 -18.58 -2.77
CA ALA A 187 23.58 -19.41 -3.88
C ALA A 187 23.60 -18.65 -5.22
N VAL A 188 23.18 -17.37 -5.23
CA VAL A 188 23.26 -16.53 -6.43
C VAL A 188 24.72 -16.22 -6.77
N ALA A 189 25.58 -16.01 -5.77
CA ALA A 189 27.02 -15.83 -5.99
C ALA A 189 27.63 -17.00 -6.76
N ALA A 190 27.33 -18.25 -6.37
CA ALA A 190 27.80 -19.44 -7.08
C ALA A 190 27.34 -19.52 -8.54
N VAL A 191 26.16 -18.97 -8.88
CA VAL A 191 25.70 -18.88 -10.28
C VAL A 191 26.46 -17.80 -11.06
N LEU A 192 26.86 -16.71 -10.40
CA LEU A 192 27.58 -15.59 -11.01
C LEU A 192 29.12 -15.78 -11.02
N GLU A 193 29.65 -16.68 -10.20
CA GLU A 193 31.09 -16.94 -10.04
C GLU A 193 31.78 -17.26 -11.39
N PRO A 194 31.21 -18.09 -12.29
CA PRO A 194 31.84 -18.41 -13.58
C PRO A 194 32.03 -17.21 -14.51
N LEU A 195 31.37 -16.07 -14.26
CA LEU A 195 31.49 -14.86 -15.07
C LEU A 195 32.80 -14.08 -14.79
N GLY A 196 33.54 -14.45 -13.74
CA GLY A 196 34.78 -13.80 -13.33
C GLY A 196 34.59 -12.52 -12.55
N GLU A 197 35.66 -12.07 -11.88
CA GLU A 197 35.64 -10.94 -10.94
C GLU A 197 35.19 -9.64 -11.61
N THR A 198 35.80 -9.26 -12.74
CA THR A 198 35.48 -8.01 -13.47
C THR A 198 34.00 -7.92 -13.87
N THR A 199 33.40 -9.03 -14.29
CA THR A 199 31.97 -9.07 -14.60
C THR A 199 31.14 -8.88 -13.34
N ASN A 200 31.52 -9.52 -12.23
CA ASN A 200 30.84 -9.37 -10.94
C ASN A 200 30.96 -7.93 -10.41
N GLU A 201 32.08 -7.22 -10.57
CA GLU A 201 32.19 -5.79 -10.22
C GLU A 201 31.22 -4.91 -11.01
N THR A 202 31.03 -5.25 -12.29
CA THR A 202 30.08 -4.54 -13.15
C THR A 202 28.64 -4.85 -12.74
N LEU A 203 28.32 -6.12 -12.46
CA LEU A 203 27.01 -6.55 -11.98
C LEU A 203 26.68 -5.99 -10.60
N GLU A 204 27.67 -5.84 -9.71
CA GLU A 204 27.54 -5.16 -8.42
C GLU A 204 27.08 -3.72 -8.65
N THR A 205 27.81 -2.97 -9.49
CA THR A 205 27.51 -1.55 -9.76
C THR A 205 26.15 -1.36 -10.42
N VAL A 206 25.85 -2.15 -11.47
CA VAL A 206 24.56 -2.09 -12.18
C VAL A 206 23.44 -2.58 -11.27
N GLY A 207 23.66 -3.63 -10.49
CA GLY A 207 22.70 -4.22 -9.56
C GLY A 207 22.30 -3.26 -8.45
N ILE A 208 23.25 -2.53 -7.85
CA ILE A 208 22.96 -1.50 -6.83
C ILE A 208 22.11 -0.38 -7.45
N LEU A 209 22.49 0.13 -8.63
CA LEU A 209 21.72 1.17 -9.32
C LEU A 209 20.33 0.70 -9.71
N ALA A 210 20.21 -0.54 -10.20
CA ALA A 210 18.94 -1.17 -10.52
C ALA A 210 18.06 -1.34 -9.27
N GLN A 211 18.63 -1.82 -8.16
CA GLN A 211 17.93 -1.97 -6.89
C GLN A 211 17.34 -0.64 -6.41
N ILE A 212 18.16 0.42 -6.39
CA ILE A 212 17.71 1.75 -5.99
C ILE A 212 16.65 2.28 -6.95
N GLY A 213 16.87 2.16 -8.26
CA GLY A 213 15.91 2.58 -9.28
C GLY A 213 14.57 1.87 -9.16
N VAL A 214 14.58 0.55 -8.94
CA VAL A 214 13.37 -0.27 -8.74
C VAL A 214 12.64 0.12 -7.46
N ILE A 215 13.35 0.29 -6.33
CA ILE A 215 12.72 0.71 -5.06
C ILE A 215 12.08 2.10 -5.21
N LEU A 216 12.78 3.05 -5.81
CA LEU A 216 12.28 4.41 -6.01
C LEU A 216 11.11 4.46 -7.00
N GLY A 217 11.20 3.71 -8.10
CA GLY A 217 10.09 3.55 -9.04
C GLY A 217 8.89 2.87 -8.38
N PHE A 218 9.13 1.88 -7.52
CA PHE A 218 8.08 1.23 -6.76
C PHE A 218 7.44 2.19 -5.75
N LEU A 219 8.21 3.01 -5.03
CA LEU A 219 7.68 4.06 -4.15
C LEU A 219 6.73 5.00 -4.88
N VAL A 220 7.11 5.49 -6.07
CA VAL A 220 6.24 6.31 -6.91
C VAL A 220 4.98 5.52 -7.27
N LEU A 221 5.11 4.27 -7.71
CA LEU A 221 3.95 3.42 -8.00
C LEU A 221 3.05 3.22 -6.77
N VAL A 222 3.61 3.06 -5.57
CA VAL A 222 2.84 2.88 -4.34
C VAL A 222 1.91 4.07 -4.11
N VAL A 223 2.42 5.30 -4.18
CA VAL A 223 1.63 6.50 -3.85
C VAL A 223 0.59 6.88 -4.92
N TYR A 224 0.67 6.28 -6.10
CA TYR A 224 -0.30 6.44 -7.20
C TYR A 224 -1.22 5.24 -7.42
N SER A 225 -1.07 4.16 -6.65
CA SER A 225 -1.84 2.93 -6.85
C SER A 225 -2.54 2.45 -5.57
N LYS A 226 -3.34 1.39 -5.72
CA LYS A 226 -3.93 0.64 -4.61
C LYS A 226 -2.92 0.06 -3.60
N HIS A 227 -1.63 0.03 -3.93
CA HIS A 227 -0.60 -0.42 -2.98
C HIS A 227 -0.32 0.61 -1.88
N LEU A 228 -0.80 1.86 -2.02
CA LEU A 228 -0.76 2.92 -1.00
C LEU A 228 -1.22 2.47 0.39
N HIS A 229 -2.03 1.42 0.47
CA HIS A 229 -2.46 0.81 1.73
C HIS A 229 -1.31 0.44 2.67
N ILE A 230 -0.10 0.17 2.19
CA ILE A 230 1.05 -0.11 3.08
C ILE A 230 1.35 1.07 4.01
N PHE A 231 1.11 2.31 3.54
CA PHE A 231 1.27 3.52 4.34
C PHE A 231 -0.01 3.92 5.07
N LEU A 232 -1.18 3.76 4.44
CA LEU A 232 -2.44 4.20 5.04
C LEU A 232 -3.03 3.22 6.05
N ALA A 233 -2.76 1.91 5.94
CA ALA A 233 -3.35 0.92 6.85
C ALA A 233 -2.95 1.13 8.33
N PRO A 234 -1.68 1.40 8.69
CA PRO A 234 -1.32 1.75 10.06
C PRO A 234 -2.06 2.99 10.56
N LEU A 235 -2.15 4.05 9.75
CA LEU A 235 -2.88 5.28 10.09
C LEU A 235 -4.39 5.02 10.27
N ASN A 236 -4.95 4.15 9.44
CA ASN A 236 -6.35 3.76 9.49
C ASN A 236 -6.67 2.97 10.77
N VAL A 237 -5.82 2.00 11.13
CA VAL A 237 -5.93 1.25 12.38
C VAL A 237 -5.73 2.17 13.58
N LEU A 238 -4.78 3.12 13.50
CA LEU A 238 -4.50 4.08 14.57
C LEU A 238 -5.72 4.94 14.87
N THR A 239 -6.52 5.26 13.85
CA THR A 239 -7.66 6.18 13.92
C THR A 239 -9.01 5.45 13.85
N LYS A 240 -9.01 4.12 14.03
CA LYS A 240 -10.23 3.30 14.01
C LYS A 240 -11.24 3.75 15.07
N ARG A 241 -12.52 3.43 14.84
CA ARG A 241 -13.60 3.65 15.80
C ARG A 241 -13.37 2.77 17.04
N GLU A 242 -13.44 3.38 18.22
CA GLU A 242 -13.51 2.69 19.50
C GLU A 242 -14.65 3.30 20.34
N PRO A 243 -15.45 2.51 21.08
CA PRO A 243 -15.41 1.03 21.14
C PRO A 243 -15.94 0.37 19.86
N LYS A 244 -15.68 -0.94 19.71
CA LYS A 244 -16.22 -1.76 18.60
C LYS A 244 -17.73 -1.57 18.45
N ALA A 245 -18.20 -1.50 17.21
CA ALA A 245 -19.57 -1.17 16.82
C ALA A 245 -20.62 -2.27 17.10
N LEU A 246 -20.61 -2.85 18.32
CA LEU A 246 -21.65 -3.75 18.84
C LEU A 246 -22.65 -3.01 19.74
N GLY A 247 -22.41 -1.73 20.03
CA GLY A 247 -23.30 -0.86 20.80
C GLY A 247 -24.27 -0.04 19.93
N PRO A 248 -24.97 0.93 20.52
CA PRO A 248 -25.90 1.80 19.80
C PRO A 248 -25.22 2.56 18.65
N LEU A 249 -26.05 3.03 17.70
CA LEU A 249 -25.59 3.92 16.64
C LEU A 249 -24.96 5.17 17.28
N LEU A 250 -23.89 5.68 16.66
CA LEU A 250 -23.32 6.96 17.10
C LEU A 250 -24.35 8.07 16.84
N PRO A 251 -24.34 9.16 17.65
CA PRO A 251 -25.17 10.32 17.35
C PRO A 251 -24.83 10.85 15.95
N MET A 252 -25.82 11.45 15.30
CA MET A 252 -25.59 12.16 14.06
C MET A 252 -24.70 13.37 14.36
N LEU A 253 -23.72 13.63 13.48
CA LEU A 253 -22.79 14.74 13.65
C LEU A 253 -22.93 15.74 12.51
N VAL A 254 -23.19 17.00 12.84
CA VAL A 254 -23.12 18.14 11.91
C VAL A 254 -21.94 19.01 12.35
N LYS A 255 -20.99 19.25 11.43
CA LYS A 255 -19.75 20.00 11.70
C LYS A 255 -18.99 19.51 12.95
N GLY A 256 -19.09 18.20 13.25
CA GLY A 256 -18.45 17.55 14.40
C GLY A 256 -19.20 17.63 15.73
N LYS A 257 -20.39 18.25 15.79
CA LYS A 257 -21.23 18.32 16.99
C LYS A 257 -22.35 17.29 16.93
N PRO A 258 -22.62 16.53 18.01
CA PRO A 258 -23.81 15.70 18.14
C PRO A 258 -25.08 16.53 17.99
N ILE A 259 -26.06 16.00 17.27
CA ILE A 259 -27.39 16.59 17.13
C ILE A 259 -28.46 15.53 17.40
N ASP A 260 -29.60 15.97 17.92
CA ASP A 260 -30.83 15.21 18.00
C ASP A 260 -31.99 15.89 17.24
N PHE A 261 -33.21 15.38 17.40
CA PHE A 261 -34.38 15.94 16.72
C PHE A 261 -34.83 17.29 17.28
N ALA A 262 -34.50 17.62 18.53
CA ALA A 262 -34.82 18.91 19.15
C ALA A 262 -33.91 20.02 18.62
N ASP A 263 -32.69 19.68 18.20
CA ASP A 263 -31.72 20.64 17.67
C ASP A 263 -31.98 21.04 16.20
N ILE A 264 -32.96 20.43 15.51
CA ILE A 264 -33.16 20.62 14.06
C ILE A 264 -33.49 22.08 13.71
N ASP A 265 -34.28 22.76 14.54
CA ASP A 265 -34.67 24.16 14.31
C ASP A 265 -33.49 25.13 14.50
N GLU A 266 -32.40 24.69 15.14
CA GLU A 266 -31.17 25.46 15.35
C GLU A 266 -30.10 25.22 14.25
N LEU A 267 -30.35 24.30 13.32
CA LEU A 267 -29.45 24.01 12.22
C LEU A 267 -29.61 25.02 11.08
N ASP A 268 -28.51 25.27 10.37
CA ASP A 268 -28.57 25.96 9.09
C ASP A 268 -29.53 25.21 8.14
N GLU A 269 -30.35 25.90 7.34
CA GLU A 269 -31.32 25.26 6.43
C GLU A 269 -30.68 24.27 5.44
N ASP A 270 -29.40 24.46 5.13
CA ASP A 270 -28.60 23.62 4.24
C ASP A 270 -27.73 22.59 4.99
N ALA A 271 -27.90 22.44 6.31
CA ALA A 271 -27.15 21.46 7.10
C ALA A 271 -27.43 20.03 6.62
N PRO A 272 -26.41 19.27 6.21
CA PRO A 272 -26.63 17.93 5.68
C PRO A 272 -27.03 16.96 6.79
N LEU A 273 -28.28 16.52 6.77
CA LEU A 273 -28.76 15.40 7.59
C LEU A 273 -28.30 14.08 6.95
N GLY A 274 -27.07 13.66 7.30
CA GLY A 274 -26.45 12.44 6.78
C GLY A 274 -25.31 12.71 5.81
N ARG A 275 -25.25 11.95 4.71
CA ARG A 275 -24.20 12.03 3.69
C ARG A 275 -24.87 12.02 2.30
N GLY A 276 -25.02 13.19 1.70
CA GLY A 276 -25.57 13.37 0.35
C GLY A 276 -24.48 13.58 -0.71
N LYS A 277 -23.34 14.15 -0.31
CA LYS A 277 -22.18 14.42 -1.17
C LYS A 277 -20.87 14.01 -0.51
N VAL A 278 -19.78 13.91 -1.27
CA VAL A 278 -18.50 13.40 -0.77
C VAL A 278 -17.88 14.31 0.31
N GLU A 279 -18.20 15.60 0.26
CA GLU A 279 -17.79 16.66 1.17
C GLU A 279 -18.43 16.54 2.56
N ASP A 280 -19.53 15.80 2.67
CA ASP A 280 -20.19 15.55 3.96
C ASP A 280 -19.40 14.52 4.78
N PHE A 281 -18.53 13.71 4.14
CA PHE A 281 -17.72 12.73 4.85
C PHE A 281 -16.63 13.40 5.68
N THR A 282 -16.29 12.74 6.79
CA THR A 282 -15.18 13.19 7.64
C THR A 282 -13.84 12.87 7.01
N TRP A 283 -12.78 13.54 7.46
CA TRP A 283 -11.41 13.18 7.06
C TRP A 283 -11.12 11.68 7.27
N LYS A 284 -11.72 11.09 8.33
CA LYS A 284 -11.57 9.67 8.65
C LYS A 284 -12.28 8.79 7.61
N GLY A 285 -13.44 9.21 7.11
CA GLY A 285 -14.15 8.52 6.03
C GLY A 285 -13.35 8.57 4.72
N MET A 286 -12.79 9.75 4.38
CA MET A 286 -11.91 9.89 3.22
C MET A 286 -10.66 9.00 3.34
N LEU A 287 -10.06 8.90 4.54
CA LEU A 287 -8.97 7.96 4.83
C LEU A 287 -9.41 6.50 4.64
N ASP A 288 -10.62 6.12 5.08
CA ASP A 288 -11.16 4.76 4.88
C ASP A 288 -11.27 4.40 3.40
N PHE A 289 -11.77 5.33 2.57
CA PHE A 289 -11.89 5.13 1.13
C PHE A 289 -10.52 4.92 0.47
N ALA A 290 -9.55 5.78 0.79
CA ALA A 290 -8.19 5.70 0.27
C ALA A 290 -7.41 4.45 0.75
N THR A 291 -7.80 3.88 1.90
CA THR A 291 -7.14 2.67 2.46
C THR A 291 -7.66 1.37 1.84
N CYS A 292 -8.76 1.40 1.07
CA CYS A 292 -9.34 0.20 0.48
C CYS A 292 -8.32 -0.56 -0.39
N THR A 293 -8.03 -1.81 -0.03
CA THR A 293 -7.08 -2.68 -0.75
C THR A 293 -7.72 -3.46 -1.88
N GLU A 294 -9.05 -3.36 -2.03
CA GLU A 294 -9.85 -4.14 -2.96
C GLU A 294 -9.66 -5.67 -2.78
N CYS A 295 -9.40 -6.10 -1.53
CA CYS A 295 -9.13 -7.49 -1.24
C CYS A 295 -10.36 -8.40 -1.42
N GLY A 296 -11.58 -7.88 -1.28
CA GLY A 296 -12.81 -8.69 -1.40
C GLY A 296 -13.29 -9.32 -0.10
N ARG A 297 -12.58 -9.18 1.03
CA ARG A 297 -13.02 -9.77 2.30
C ARG A 297 -14.39 -9.27 2.76
N CYS A 298 -14.69 -7.98 2.61
CA CYS A 298 -16.01 -7.43 2.94
C CYS A 298 -17.10 -7.92 1.99
N GLN A 299 -16.76 -8.14 0.72
CA GLN A 299 -17.68 -8.67 -0.30
C GLN A 299 -18.00 -10.14 -0.02
N ASP A 300 -16.99 -10.97 0.25
CA ASP A 300 -17.15 -12.40 0.51
C ASP A 300 -18.01 -12.70 1.76
N GLN A 301 -18.07 -11.75 2.70
CA GLN A 301 -18.88 -11.88 3.93
C GLN A 301 -20.26 -11.21 3.82
N CYS A 302 -20.58 -10.56 2.70
CA CYS A 302 -21.83 -9.83 2.55
C CYS A 302 -22.98 -10.77 2.15
N PRO A 303 -24.07 -10.88 2.95
CA PRO A 303 -25.21 -11.74 2.60
C PRO A 303 -25.90 -11.32 1.29
N ALA A 304 -26.02 -10.01 1.04
CA ALA A 304 -26.60 -9.51 -0.21
C ALA A 304 -25.76 -9.93 -1.43
N TRP A 305 -24.43 -9.83 -1.34
CA TRP A 305 -23.55 -10.28 -2.40
C TRP A 305 -23.67 -11.79 -2.66
N ASN A 306 -23.66 -12.59 -1.58
CA ASN A 306 -23.69 -14.04 -1.65
C ASN A 306 -25.05 -14.62 -2.09
N THR A 307 -26.13 -13.84 -2.00
CA THR A 307 -27.48 -14.19 -2.49
C THR A 307 -27.76 -13.65 -3.90
N GLY A 308 -26.74 -13.17 -4.62
CA GLY A 308 -26.87 -12.69 -6.00
C GLY A 308 -27.42 -11.27 -6.15
N LYS A 309 -27.74 -10.56 -5.06
CA LYS A 309 -28.23 -9.17 -5.10
C LYS A 309 -27.11 -8.22 -5.56
N PRO A 310 -27.42 -7.07 -6.21
CA PRO A 310 -26.39 -6.21 -6.80
C PRO A 310 -25.44 -5.56 -5.77
N LEU A 311 -25.81 -5.48 -4.50
CA LEU A 311 -25.04 -4.78 -3.48
C LEU A 311 -23.72 -5.48 -3.14
N SER A 312 -22.60 -4.76 -3.26
CA SER A 312 -21.28 -5.13 -2.75
C SER A 312 -20.70 -4.01 -1.90
N PRO A 313 -20.39 -4.24 -0.60
CA PRO A 313 -19.76 -3.22 0.23
C PRO A 313 -18.36 -2.84 -0.29
N LYS A 314 -17.68 -3.73 -1.02
CA LYS A 314 -16.41 -3.41 -1.65
C LYS A 314 -16.60 -2.37 -2.75
N LEU A 315 -17.55 -2.62 -3.66
CA LEU A 315 -17.80 -1.73 -4.80
C LEU A 315 -18.25 -0.35 -4.32
N VAL A 316 -19.15 -0.29 -3.33
CA VAL A 316 -19.56 1.00 -2.72
C VAL A 316 -18.37 1.81 -2.20
N ILE A 317 -17.42 1.18 -1.50
CA ILE A 317 -16.23 1.88 -1.00
C ILE A 317 -15.29 2.30 -2.14
N MET A 318 -15.19 1.49 -3.20
CA MET A 318 -14.41 1.84 -4.39
C MET A 318 -15.04 3.03 -5.13
N ASP A 319 -16.35 3.00 -5.34
CA ASP A 319 -17.08 4.09 -6.00
C ASP A 319 -16.95 5.40 -5.21
N LEU A 320 -17.05 5.36 -3.87
CA LEU A 320 -16.82 6.53 -3.01
C LEU A 320 -15.39 7.05 -3.08
N ARG A 321 -14.39 6.14 -3.14
CA ARG A 321 -12.98 6.51 -3.32
C ARG A 321 -12.76 7.18 -4.66
N ASP A 322 -13.28 6.58 -5.73
CA ASP A 322 -13.05 7.06 -7.10
C ASP A 322 -13.78 8.40 -7.32
N HIS A 323 -14.98 8.55 -6.74
CA HIS A 323 -15.69 9.83 -6.70
C HIS A 323 -14.94 10.91 -5.88
N LEU A 324 -14.35 10.56 -4.73
CA LEU A 324 -13.50 11.48 -3.95
C LEU A 324 -12.31 11.99 -4.79
N PHE A 325 -11.62 11.11 -5.52
CA PHE A 325 -10.52 11.51 -6.39
C PHE A 325 -11.00 12.34 -7.59
N ALA A 326 -12.17 12.03 -8.17
CA ALA A 326 -12.75 12.81 -9.25
C ALA A 326 -13.14 14.23 -8.82
N LYS A 327 -13.67 14.40 -7.60
CA LYS A 327 -14.02 15.72 -7.03
C LYS A 327 -12.82 16.47 -6.46
N ALA A 328 -11.70 15.81 -6.19
CA ALA A 328 -10.53 16.41 -5.56
C ALA A 328 -10.05 17.75 -6.16
N PRO A 329 -10.03 17.96 -7.50
CA PRO A 329 -9.67 19.27 -8.08
C PRO A 329 -10.57 20.41 -7.60
N TYR A 330 -11.87 20.15 -7.41
CA TYR A 330 -12.84 21.13 -6.92
C TYR A 330 -12.71 21.36 -5.40
N LEU A 331 -12.40 20.30 -4.64
CA LEU A 331 -12.21 20.37 -3.19
C LEU A 331 -10.94 21.11 -2.79
N LEU A 332 -9.89 21.00 -3.63
CA LEU A 332 -8.59 21.59 -3.38
C LEU A 332 -8.40 22.95 -4.08
N ALA A 333 -9.33 23.36 -4.93
CA ALA A 333 -9.28 24.66 -5.58
C ALA A 333 -9.45 25.79 -4.55
N THR A 334 -8.48 26.71 -4.50
CA THR A 334 -8.65 27.99 -3.82
C THR A 334 -9.56 28.90 -4.65
N ASN A 335 -10.29 29.82 -4.01
CA ASN A 335 -11.21 30.75 -4.70
C ASN A 335 -10.50 31.45 -5.88
N GLY A 336 -10.85 31.06 -7.12
CA GLY A 336 -10.24 31.53 -8.36
C GLY A 336 -9.97 30.43 -9.40
N ASP A 337 -9.66 29.20 -8.96
CA ASP A 337 -9.16 28.11 -9.85
C ASP A 337 -10.14 26.93 -9.99
N ARG A 338 -11.43 27.12 -9.69
CA ARG A 338 -12.41 26.02 -9.78
C ARG A 338 -12.58 25.62 -11.24
N PRO A 339 -12.31 24.35 -11.62
CA PRO A 339 -12.67 23.85 -12.94
C PRO A 339 -14.19 23.96 -13.16
N GLU A 340 -14.67 24.03 -14.40
CA GLU A 340 -16.10 23.96 -14.68
C GLU A 340 -16.67 22.60 -14.25
N GLU A 341 -17.69 22.59 -13.38
CA GLU A 341 -18.39 21.36 -12.99
C GLU A 341 -18.92 20.63 -14.23
N GLY A 342 -18.48 19.38 -14.42
CA GLY A 342 -18.87 18.54 -15.55
C GLY A 342 -17.76 18.23 -16.55
N LYS A 343 -16.61 18.93 -16.49
CA LYS A 343 -15.40 18.46 -17.18
C LYS A 343 -14.73 17.39 -16.32
N ALA A 344 -14.89 16.13 -16.73
CA ALA A 344 -14.06 15.04 -16.24
C ALA A 344 -12.60 15.46 -16.37
N VAL A 345 -11.87 15.51 -15.26
CA VAL A 345 -10.42 15.67 -15.30
C VAL A 345 -9.88 14.36 -15.85
N THR A 346 -9.70 14.33 -17.17
CA THR A 346 -9.18 13.19 -17.92
C THR A 346 -7.73 12.96 -17.51
N GLY A 347 -7.56 11.95 -16.66
CA GLY A 347 -6.24 11.42 -16.28
C GLY A 347 -6.23 9.92 -16.08
N ILE A 348 -7.39 9.26 -16.01
CA ILE A 348 -7.56 7.80 -16.10
C ILE A 348 -8.93 7.56 -16.73
N GLU A 349 -8.98 7.30 -18.04
CA GLU A 349 -10.14 6.61 -18.61
C GLU A 349 -10.12 5.17 -18.08
N GLU A 350 -10.96 4.88 -17.09
CA GLU A 350 -11.32 3.50 -16.74
C GLU A 350 -12.84 3.39 -16.78
N ASP A 351 -13.32 2.72 -17.84
CA ASP A 351 -14.66 2.18 -18.09
C ASP A 351 -15.75 2.65 -17.12
N ALA A 352 -16.50 3.67 -17.54
CA ALA A 352 -17.85 3.91 -17.03
C ALA A 352 -18.70 2.65 -17.28
N ARG A 353 -18.87 1.81 -16.26
CA ARG A 353 -19.84 0.72 -16.31
C ARG A 353 -21.19 1.21 -15.82
N PRO A 354 -22.27 1.02 -16.59
CA PRO A 354 -23.61 1.30 -16.10
C PRO A 354 -23.95 0.37 -14.93
N ILE A 355 -24.45 0.95 -13.83
CA ILE A 355 -24.98 0.24 -12.66
C ILE A 355 -26.38 -0.32 -12.98
N THR A 356 -26.51 -1.06 -14.07
CA THR A 356 -27.75 -1.77 -14.41
C THR A 356 -27.41 -3.17 -14.85
N ALA A 357 -27.45 -4.10 -13.90
CA ALA A 357 -27.67 -5.50 -14.20
C ALA A 357 -29.12 -5.62 -14.72
N THR A 358 -29.30 -5.49 -16.04
CA THR A 358 -30.51 -6.01 -16.67
C THR A 358 -30.37 -7.52 -16.74
N SER A 359 -31.22 -8.22 -16.01
CA SER A 359 -31.41 -9.67 -16.16
C SER A 359 -31.87 -9.99 -17.58
N LYS A 360 -31.18 -10.91 -18.24
CA LYS A 360 -31.80 -11.86 -19.17
C LYS A 360 -31.23 -13.23 -18.89
#